data_AF-A0A392R041-F1
#
_entry.id   AF-A0A392R041-F1
#
_cell.length_a   1.000
_cell.length_b   1.000
_cell.length_c   1.000
_cell.angle_alpha   90.00
_cell.angle_beta   90.00
_cell.angle_gamma   90.00
#
_symmetry.space_group_name_H-M   'P 1'
#
loop_
_entity.id
_entity.type
_entity.pdbx_description
1 polymer ?
#
loop_
_entity_poly.entity_id
_entity_poly.type
_entity_poly.pdbx_seq_one_letter_code
_entity_poly.pdbx_strand_id
1 'polypeptide(L)' 'MIPISKWEDLTDDKETIKVLEEVYGDDVEELDLLVGLMAEKKIKGFAISETAFAIFIVMAT' A
#
# COMPACT_ATOMS: atom_id res chain seq x y z
N MET A 1 -4.88 8.39 -8.11
CA MET A 1 -4.92 7.52 -6.91
C MET A 1 -5.75 8.21 -5.86
N ILE A 2 -6.66 7.47 -5.25
CA ILE A 2 -7.44 7.93 -4.10
C ILE A 2 -6.63 7.53 -2.86
N PRO A 3 -6.35 8.44 -1.91
CA PRO A 3 -5.64 8.09 -0.68
C PRO A 3 -6.49 7.10 0.14
N ILE A 4 -5.81 6.25 0.92
CA ILE A 4 -6.48 5.34 1.85
C ILE A 4 -7.03 6.14 3.04
N SER A 5 -8.13 5.66 3.62
CA SER A 5 -8.74 6.26 4.82
C SER A 5 -8.72 5.33 6.04
N LYS A 6 -8.36 4.07 5.81
CA LYS A 6 -8.30 2.97 6.77
C LYS A 6 -7.42 1.85 6.20
N TRP A 7 -6.97 0.93 7.05
CA TRP A 7 -6.04 -0.12 6.68
C TRP A 7 -6.62 -1.14 5.69
N GLU A 8 -7.93 -1.38 5.71
CA GLU A 8 -8.60 -2.28 4.77
C GLU A 8 -8.65 -1.72 3.33
N ASP A 9 -8.41 -0.42 3.14
CA ASP A 9 -8.29 0.15 1.80
C ASP A 9 -6.94 -0.23 1.16
N LEU A 10 -5.92 -0.58 1.96
CA LEU A 10 -4.57 -0.92 1.50
C LEU A 10 -4.42 -2.41 1.17
N THR A 11 -4.97 -3.30 2.00
CA THR A 11 -4.84 -4.75 1.86
C THR A 11 -6.04 -5.49 2.45
N ASP A 12 -6.31 -6.69 1.94
CA ASP A 12 -7.34 -7.60 2.49
C ASP A 12 -6.77 -8.58 3.53
N ASP A 13 -5.44 -8.57 3.74
CA ASP A 13 -4.78 -9.47 4.68
C ASP A 13 -4.91 -8.96 6.13
N LYS A 14 -5.70 -9.71 6.91
CA LYS A 14 -5.99 -9.38 8.31
C LYS A 14 -4.76 -9.42 9.21
N GLU A 15 -3.77 -10.26 8.89
CA GLU A 15 -2.54 -10.32 9.68
C GLU A 15 -1.72 -9.03 9.45
N THR A 16 -1.55 -8.64 8.18
CA THR A 16 -0.89 -7.38 7.82
C THR A 16 -1.61 -6.17 8.43
N ILE A 17 -2.95 -6.08 8.32
CA ILE A 17 -3.73 -4.97 8.92
C ILE A 17 -3.44 -4.84 10.41
N LYS A 18 -3.48 -5.96 11.14
CA LYS A 18 -3.24 -5.95 12.58
C LYS A 18 -1.83 -5.45 12.92
N VAL A 19 -0.82 -5.86 12.15
CA VAL A 19 0.56 -5.38 12.34
C VAL A 19 0.67 -3.89 12.04
N LEU A 20 -0.01 -3.40 11.00
CA LEU A 20 -0.03 -1.97 10.67
C LEU A 20 -0.68 -1.16 11.79
N GLU A 21 -1.81 -1.62 12.34
CA GLU A 21 -2.45 -1.00 13.50
C GLU A 21 -1.56 -1.01 14.75
N GLU A 22 -0.81 -2.08 14.99
CA GLU A 22 0.11 -2.17 16.14
C GLU A 22 1.32 -1.23 16.02
N VAL A 23 1.81 -0.97 14.80
CA VAL A 23 3.01 -0.15 14.56
C VAL A 23 2.67 1.33 14.36
N TYR A 24 1.64 1.62 13.55
CA TYR A 24 1.27 2.98 13.12
C TYR A 24 -0.01 3.50 13.81
N GLY A 25 -0.72 2.65 14.56
CA GLY A 25 -1.97 3.04 15.21
C GLY A 25 -3.12 3.21 14.22
N ASP A 26 -3.95 4.22 14.45
CA ASP A 26 -5.07 4.58 13.57
C ASP A 26 -4.70 5.66 12.52
N ASP A 27 -3.45 6.14 12.54
CA ASP A 27 -2.99 7.20 11.64
C ASP A 27 -2.34 6.62 10.38
N VAL A 28 -3.12 6.59 9.30
CA VAL A 28 -2.66 6.09 7.99
C VAL A 28 -1.62 6.99 7.32
N GLU A 29 -1.50 8.25 7.74
CA GLU A 29 -0.53 9.20 7.17
C GLU A 29 0.90 8.97 7.67
N GLU A 30 1.04 8.30 8.82
CA GLU A 30 2.35 7.88 9.35
C GLU A 30 2.91 6.63 8.65
N LEU A 31 2.14 6.02 7.73
CA LEU A 31 2.57 4.84 6.98
C LEU A 31 3.77 5.17 6.07
N ASP A 32 4.89 4.47 6.33
CA ASP A 32 6.07 4.58 5.48
C ASP A 32 5.80 4.11 4.04
N LEU A 33 6.33 4.86 3.07
CA LEU A 33 6.16 4.56 1.65
C LEU A 33 6.59 3.13 1.29
N LEU A 34 7.75 2.67 1.77
CA LEU A 34 8.23 1.32 1.46
C LEU A 34 7.27 0.24 1.97
N VAL A 35 6.72 0.42 3.17
CA VAL A 35 5.76 -0.50 3.78
C VAL A 35 4.46 -0.51 2.97
N GLY A 36 3.94 0.66 2.63
CA GLY A 36 2.76 0.81 1.78
C GLY A 36 2.89 0.09 0.43
N LEU A 37 4.02 0.29 -0.27
CA LEU A 37 4.26 -0.38 -1.57
C LEU A 37 4.26 -1.91 -1.47
N MET A 38 4.74 -2.47 -0.36
CA MET A 38 4.79 -3.92 -0.15
C MET A 38 3.42 -4.47 0.28
N ALA A 39 2.73 -3.76 1.17
CA ALA A 39 1.43 -4.13 1.71
C ALA A 39 0.27 -3.96 0.70
N GLU A 40 0.39 -3.03 -0.25
CA GLU A 40 -0.66 -2.73 -1.23
C GLU A 40 -1.10 -3.98 -1.99
N LYS A 41 -2.43 -4.16 -2.07
CA LYS A 41 -3.07 -5.20 -2.87
C LYS A 41 -2.69 -5.06 -4.34
N LYS A 42 -2.04 -6.09 -4.87
CA LYS A 42 -1.51 -6.10 -6.24
C LYS A 42 -2.60 -6.42 -7.26
N ILE A 43 -2.54 -5.76 -8.40
CA ILE A 43 -3.36 -6.09 -9.58
C ILE A 43 -3.00 -7.50 -10.04
N LYS A 44 -3.99 -8.28 -10.48
CA LYS A 44 -3.76 -9.64 -10.96
C LYS A 44 -2.74 -9.64 -12.11
N GLY A 45 -1.65 -10.38 -11.92
CA GLY A 45 -0.55 -10.49 -12.90
C GLY A 45 0.59 -9.49 -12.67
N PHE A 46 0.48 -8.58 -11.70
CA PHE A 46 1.54 -7.64 -11.34
C PHE A 46 2.37 -8.16 -10.17
N ALA A 47 3.68 -7.96 -10.24
CA ALA A 47 4.61 -8.22 -9.14
C ALA A 47 4.88 -6.97 -8.28
N ILE A 48 4.49 -5.78 -8.75
CA ILE A 48 4.65 -4.49 -8.08
C ILE A 48 3.29 -3.85 -7.79
N SER A 49 3.25 -2.90 -6.85
CA SER A 49 2.06 -2.11 -6.54
C SER A 49 1.66 -1.17 -7.69
N GLU A 50 0.39 -0.76 -7.73
CA GLU A 50 -0.11 0.24 -8.67
C GLU A 50 0.58 1.59 -8.42
N THR A 51 0.81 1.94 -7.16
CA THR A 51 1.55 3.15 -6.76
C THR A 51 2.96 3.18 -7.38
N ALA A 52 3.71 2.07 -7.29
CA ALA A 52 5.03 1.99 -7.93
C ALA A 52 4.89 2.03 -9.46
N PHE A 53 3.93 1.27 -10.02
CA PHE A 53 3.72 1.20 -11.46
C PHE A 53 3.46 2.57 -12.11
N ALA A 54 2.71 3.45 -11.44
CA ALA A 54 2.46 4.81 -11.91
C ALA A 54 3.76 5.60 -12.17
N ILE A 55 4.77 5.43 -11.30
CA ILE A 55 6.08 6.05 -11.48
C ILE A 55 6.84 5.40 -12.64
N PHE A 56 6.77 4.07 -12.76
CA PHE A 56 7.42 3.35 -13.86
C PHE A 56 6.89 3.78 -15.23
N ILE A 57 5.59 4.07 -15.36
CA ILE A 57 5.02 4.60 -16.62
C ILE A 57 5.76 5.85 -17.08
N VAL A 58 6.06 6.79 -16.18
CA VAL A 58 6.69 8.06 -16.54
C VAL A 58 8.20 7.92 -16.72
N MET A 59 8.85 7.12 -15.88
CA MET A 59 10.32 7.07 -15.81
C MET A 59 10.98 6.04 -16.74
N ALA A 60 10.25 5.00 -17.17
CA ALA A 60 10.79 3.92 -17.99
C ALA A 60 10.54 4.11 -19.50
N THR A 61 10.02 5.28 -19.90
CA THR A 61 9.86 5.68 -21.31
C THR A 61 11.17 6.23 -21.84
#